data_AF-A0A9D2A6W8-F1
#
_entry.id   AF-A0A9D2A6W8-F1
#
_cell.length_a   1.000
_cell.length_b   1.000
_cell.length_c   1.000
_cell.angle_alpha   90.00
_cell.angle_beta   90.00
_cell.angle_gamma   90.00
#
_symmetry.space_group_name_H-M   'P 1'
#
loop_
_entity.id
_entity.type
_entity.pdbx_description
1 polymer ?
#
loop_
_entity_poly.entity_id
_entity_poly.type
_entity_poly.pdbx_seq_one_letter_code
_entity_poly.pdbx_strand_id
1 'polypeptide(L)'
;MGAPRWISAAVIRTVFLTLVWLLLAGPDPDYAIYGAVSVAAALVMSLWLQPPVRVRAGSAERGGDADASAPEELRRCGVPAVVRQGAAGVVLVVWFLWQSVIGGADVALRAVRRRVDVDPVIERAPFLLPQGHARQLALLLMNLMPGSMVQQVIGQAATDDESGDARGSAGSQGTQNPEETVELHSLAAALRPAQQWEHLQQRVGAAFGHSASPR
;
A
#
# COMPACT_ATOMS: atom_id res chain seq x y z
N MET A 1 -15.05 17.60 -22.95
CA MET A 1 -14.15 18.47 -22.17
C MET A 1 -13.91 17.78 -20.83
N GLY A 2 -12.75 17.13 -20.64
CA GLY A 2 -12.47 16.42 -19.39
C GLY A 2 -12.32 17.43 -18.25
N ALA A 3 -13.09 17.26 -17.17
CA ALA A 3 -12.95 18.09 -15.99
C ALA A 3 -11.47 18.10 -15.57
N PRO A 4 -10.88 19.28 -15.31
CA PRO A 4 -9.48 19.34 -14.93
C PRO A 4 -9.28 18.51 -13.65
N ARG A 5 -8.24 17.66 -13.63
CA ARG A 5 -8.02 16.61 -12.60
C ARG A 5 -8.02 17.13 -11.16
N TRP A 6 -7.83 18.45 -10.96
CA TRP A 6 -7.97 19.12 -9.67
C TRP A 6 -9.43 19.15 -9.16
N ILE A 7 -10.41 19.28 -10.05
CA ILE A 7 -11.84 19.20 -9.71
C ILE A 7 -12.17 17.80 -9.22
N SER A 8 -11.67 16.75 -9.89
CA SER A 8 -11.87 15.38 -9.41
C SER A 8 -11.27 15.18 -8.02
N ALA A 9 -10.07 15.70 -7.76
CA ALA A 9 -9.46 15.63 -6.44
C ALA A 9 -10.25 16.41 -5.38
N ALA A 10 -10.75 17.60 -5.71
CA ALA A 10 -11.57 18.41 -4.81
C ALA A 10 -12.90 17.71 -4.50
N VAL A 11 -13.60 17.22 -5.51
CA VAL A 11 -14.89 16.51 -5.36
C VAL A 11 -14.73 15.26 -4.50
N ILE A 12 -13.70 14.44 -4.74
CA ILE A 12 -13.45 13.23 -3.94
C ILE A 12 -13.19 13.60 -2.47
N ARG A 13 -12.39 14.66 -2.21
CA ARG A 13 -12.12 15.13 -0.85
C ARG A 13 -13.38 15.66 -0.18
N THR A 14 -14.19 16.45 -0.87
CA THR A 14 -15.46 16.96 -0.34
C THR A 14 -16.39 15.79 0.01
N VAL A 15 -16.60 14.84 -0.90
CA VAL A 15 -17.44 13.66 -0.66
C VAL A 15 -16.92 12.87 0.54
N PHE A 16 -15.62 12.59 0.61
CA PHE A 16 -15.02 11.87 1.74
C PHE A 16 -15.21 12.61 3.06
N LEU A 17 -14.93 13.92 3.12
CA LEU A 17 -15.10 14.74 4.32
C LEU A 17 -16.56 14.80 4.77
N THR A 18 -17.50 14.93 3.82
CA THR A 18 -18.92 14.88 4.11
C THR A 18 -19.35 13.51 4.65
N LEU A 19 -18.86 12.42 4.08
CA LEU A 19 -19.15 11.06 4.57
C LEU A 19 -18.59 10.84 5.98
N VAL A 20 -17.35 11.28 6.24
CA VAL A 20 -16.74 11.23 7.57
C VAL A 20 -17.56 12.05 8.56
N TRP A 21 -17.95 13.28 8.21
CA TRP A 21 -18.79 14.11 9.07
C TRP A 21 -20.14 13.42 9.38
N LEU A 22 -20.81 12.85 8.37
CA LEU A 22 -22.11 12.21 8.52
C LEU A 22 -22.02 10.94 9.38
N LEU A 23 -20.89 10.23 9.33
CA LEU A 23 -20.62 9.08 10.20
C LEU A 23 -20.44 9.48 11.67
N LEU A 24 -19.78 10.61 11.94
CA LEU A 24 -19.47 11.11 13.28
C LEU A 24 -20.66 11.81 13.95
N ALA A 25 -21.35 12.68 13.20
CA ALA A 25 -22.43 13.53 13.72
C ALA A 25 -23.83 12.91 13.54
N GLY A 26 -23.96 11.91 12.65
CA GLY A 26 -25.25 11.37 12.23
C GLY A 26 -25.98 12.26 11.21
N PRO A 27 -27.06 11.76 10.59
CA PRO A 27 -27.84 12.49 9.58
C PRO A 27 -28.90 13.38 10.23
N ASP A 28 -28.49 14.23 11.17
CA ASP A 28 -29.39 15.13 11.88
C ASP A 28 -29.37 16.53 11.20
N PRO A 29 -30.53 17.03 10.73
CA PRO A 29 -30.62 18.30 10.03
C PRO A 29 -30.22 19.51 10.90
N ASP A 30 -30.34 19.43 12.23
CA ASP A 30 -29.99 20.53 13.13
C ASP A 30 -28.48 20.82 13.13
N TYR A 31 -27.65 19.83 12.74
CA TYR A 31 -26.20 19.98 12.64
C TYR A 31 -25.69 20.27 11.23
N ALA A 32 -26.58 20.35 10.22
CA ALA A 32 -26.18 20.48 8.82
C ALA A 32 -25.32 21.73 8.54
N ILE A 33 -25.63 22.86 9.20
CA ILE A 33 -24.87 24.11 9.03
C ILE A 33 -23.45 23.97 9.59
N TYR A 34 -23.31 23.38 10.79
CA TYR A 34 -21.99 23.11 11.38
C TYR A 34 -21.18 22.17 10.49
N GLY A 35 -21.81 21.13 9.94
CA GLY A 35 -21.19 20.22 8.98
C GLY A 35 -20.69 20.92 7.73
N ALA A 36 -21.50 21.78 7.12
CA ALA A 36 -21.10 22.52 5.92
C ALA A 36 -19.88 23.41 6.18
N VAL A 37 -19.86 24.14 7.30
CA VAL A 37 -18.73 25.02 7.67
C VAL A 37 -17.48 24.18 7.97
N SER A 38 -17.60 23.09 8.72
CA SER A 38 -16.48 22.21 9.05
C SER A 38 -15.90 21.52 7.81
N VAL A 39 -16.74 21.01 6.90
CA VAL A 39 -16.30 20.38 5.64
C VAL A 39 -15.60 21.40 4.74
N ALA A 40 -16.12 22.62 4.64
CA ALA A 40 -15.48 23.69 3.86
C ALA A 40 -14.10 24.06 4.44
N ALA A 41 -14.01 24.25 5.76
CA ALA A 41 -12.74 24.55 6.44
C ALA A 41 -11.73 23.40 6.29
N ALA A 42 -12.17 22.16 6.48
CA ALA A 42 -11.35 20.97 6.31
C ALA A 42 -10.89 20.78 4.86
N LEU A 43 -11.74 21.10 3.87
CA LEU A 43 -11.38 21.06 2.45
C LEU A 43 -10.28 22.07 2.12
N VAL A 44 -10.42 23.32 2.61
CA VAL A 44 -9.40 24.36 2.46
C VAL A 44 -8.09 23.93 3.10
N MET A 45 -8.15 23.45 4.35
CA MET A 45 -6.99 22.95 5.08
C MET A 45 -6.32 21.76 4.36
N SER A 46 -7.12 20.82 3.85
CA SER A 46 -6.63 19.66 3.08
C SER A 46 -5.93 20.07 1.79
N LEU A 47 -6.49 21.05 1.06
CA LEU A 47 -5.86 21.59 -0.16
C LEU A 47 -4.56 22.33 0.16
N TRP A 48 -4.48 22.95 1.34
CA TRP A 48 -3.30 23.66 1.80
C TRP A 48 -2.17 22.71 2.22
N LEU A 49 -2.46 21.66 3.01
CA LEU A 49 -1.45 20.68 3.44
C LEU A 49 -1.01 19.73 2.31
N GLN A 50 -1.93 19.33 1.45
CA GLN A 50 -1.65 18.41 0.35
C GLN A 50 -2.02 19.07 -0.99
N PRO A 51 -1.13 19.95 -1.51
CA PRO A 51 -1.33 20.54 -2.81
C PRO A 51 -1.46 19.44 -3.87
N PRO A 52 -2.39 19.57 -4.85
CA PRO A 52 -2.57 18.57 -5.88
C PRO A 52 -1.25 18.38 -6.61
N VAL A 53 -0.72 17.16 -6.55
CA VAL A 53 0.55 16.79 -7.20
C VAL A 53 0.41 17.13 -8.67
N ARG A 54 1.10 18.19 -9.09
CA ARG A 54 1.29 18.47 -10.51
C ARG A 54 2.19 17.35 -10.99
N VAL A 55 1.63 16.37 -11.68
CA VAL A 55 2.43 15.45 -12.49
C VAL A 55 3.25 16.35 -13.39
N ARG A 56 4.54 16.49 -13.06
CA ARG A 56 5.47 17.25 -13.87
C ARG A 56 5.53 16.48 -15.17
N ALA A 57 4.91 17.02 -16.22
CA ALA A 57 5.11 16.59 -17.60
C ALA A 57 6.57 16.90 -17.94
N GLY A 58 7.48 16.08 -17.42
CA GLY A 58 8.90 16.19 -17.60
C GLY A 58 9.36 14.98 -18.35
N SER A 59 9.17 14.98 -19.67
CA SER A 59 9.97 14.31 -20.72
C SER A 59 9.20 14.22 -22.04
N ALA A 60 8.80 15.38 -22.59
CA ALA A 60 8.49 15.50 -24.02
C ALA A 60 9.75 15.87 -24.84
N GLU A 61 10.94 15.75 -24.26
CA GLU A 61 12.21 15.98 -24.94
C GLU A 61 13.18 14.82 -24.71
N ARG A 62 12.86 13.66 -25.31
CA ARG A 62 13.90 12.73 -25.79
C ARG A 62 13.31 11.94 -26.95
N GLY A 63 13.68 12.38 -28.16
CA GLY A 63 13.14 11.87 -29.41
C GLY A 63 13.54 10.43 -29.73
N GLY A 64 12.94 9.95 -30.81
CA GLY A 64 13.45 8.82 -31.60
C GLY A 64 12.61 7.55 -31.52
N ASP A 65 11.57 7.50 -32.36
CA ASP A 65 11.12 6.40 -33.20
C ASP A 65 10.82 4.97 -32.65
N ALA A 66 9.78 4.40 -33.28
CA ALA A 66 9.37 3.00 -33.35
C ALA A 66 8.58 2.41 -32.16
N ASP A 67 7.24 2.52 -32.22
CA ASP A 67 6.38 1.44 -32.78
C ASP A 67 4.91 1.77 -32.50
N ALA A 68 4.25 2.28 -33.53
CA ALA A 68 2.84 2.65 -33.53
C ALA A 68 2.01 1.49 -34.08
N SER A 69 1.76 0.45 -33.27
CA SER A 69 0.68 -0.50 -33.55
C SER A 69 0.30 -1.37 -32.33
N ALA A 70 -0.10 -0.73 -31.23
CA ALA A 70 -0.92 -1.40 -30.22
C ALA A 70 -2.38 -0.92 -30.35
N PRO A 71 -3.36 -1.82 -30.57
CA PRO A 71 -4.73 -1.45 -30.94
C PRO A 71 -5.44 -0.64 -29.86
N GLU A 72 -5.86 0.57 -30.22
CA GLU A 72 -6.58 1.56 -29.39
C GLU A 72 -7.97 1.11 -28.92
N GLU A 73 -8.51 -0.01 -29.41
CA GLU A 73 -9.88 -0.44 -29.13
C GLU A 73 -10.12 -0.92 -27.69
N LEU A 74 -9.08 -1.31 -26.93
CA LEU A 74 -9.21 -1.66 -25.51
C LEU A 74 -9.25 -0.44 -24.56
N ARG A 75 -8.99 0.78 -25.05
CA ARG A 75 -9.01 2.01 -24.23
C ARG A 75 -10.41 2.57 -23.98
N ARG A 76 -11.44 2.08 -24.70
CA ARG A 76 -12.78 2.71 -24.71
C ARG A 76 -13.77 2.25 -23.65
N CYS A 77 -13.45 1.24 -22.84
CA CYS A 77 -14.20 0.92 -21.61
C CYS A 77 -13.31 1.08 -20.37
N GLY A 78 -12.47 2.12 -20.35
CA GLY A 78 -11.62 2.41 -19.20
C GLY A 78 -12.45 2.98 -18.04
N VAL A 79 -12.89 2.12 -17.12
CA VAL A 79 -13.28 2.57 -15.78
C VAL A 79 -12.20 3.54 -15.29
N PRO A 80 -12.53 4.78 -14.90
CA PRO A 80 -11.51 5.76 -14.54
C PRO A 80 -10.61 5.14 -13.47
N ALA A 81 -9.29 5.29 -13.63
CA ALA A 81 -8.31 4.60 -12.78
C ALA A 81 -8.59 4.78 -11.28
N VAL A 82 -9.17 5.93 -10.91
CA VAL A 82 -9.64 6.25 -9.56
C VAL A 82 -10.76 5.33 -9.07
N VAL A 83 -11.75 4.99 -9.90
CA VAL A 83 -12.83 4.07 -9.55
C VAL A 83 -12.28 2.65 -9.40
N ARG A 84 -11.35 2.23 -10.26
CA ARG A 84 -10.68 0.93 -10.12
C ARG A 84 -9.84 0.85 -8.84
N GLN A 85 -9.08 1.90 -8.52
CA GLN A 85 -8.31 2.01 -7.27
C GLN A 85 -9.22 2.02 -6.04
N GLY A 86 -10.32 2.78 -6.08
CA GLY A 86 -11.33 2.79 -5.02
C GLY A 86 -11.95 1.41 -4.79
N ALA A 87 -12.37 0.74 -5.87
CA ALA A 87 -12.89 -0.63 -5.79
C ALA A 87 -11.84 -1.61 -5.23
N ALA A 88 -10.59 -1.54 -5.70
CA ALA A 88 -9.49 -2.36 -5.18
C ALA A 88 -9.22 -2.07 -3.70
N GLY A 89 -9.31 -0.82 -3.26
CA GLY A 89 -9.21 -0.42 -1.86
C GLY A 89 -10.33 -1.00 -1.00
N VAL A 90 -11.59 -0.95 -1.46
CA VAL A 90 -12.73 -1.58 -0.78
C VAL A 90 -12.53 -3.09 -0.67
N VAL A 91 -12.13 -3.74 -1.76
CA VAL A 91 -11.83 -5.18 -1.76
C VAL A 91 -10.69 -5.53 -0.81
N LEU A 92 -9.63 -4.70 -0.74
CA LEU A 92 -8.54 -4.85 0.22
C LEU A 92 -9.08 -4.76 1.65
N VAL A 93 -9.88 -3.75 1.98
CA VAL A 93 -10.43 -3.55 3.33
C VAL A 93 -11.31 -4.72 3.75
N VAL A 94 -12.26 -5.14 2.90
CA VAL A 94 -13.16 -6.26 3.21
C VAL A 94 -12.37 -7.55 3.41
N TRP A 95 -11.41 -7.83 2.52
CA TRP A 95 -10.56 -9.01 2.64
C TRP A 95 -9.71 -8.96 3.90
N PHE A 96 -9.11 -7.81 4.21
CA PHE A 96 -8.27 -7.62 5.38
C PHE A 96 -9.08 -7.81 6.68
N LEU A 97 -10.28 -7.23 6.78
CA LEU A 97 -11.15 -7.41 7.93
C LEU A 97 -11.52 -8.88 8.14
N TRP A 98 -11.82 -9.59 7.05
CA TRP A 98 -12.09 -11.02 7.10
C TRP A 98 -10.88 -11.82 7.58
N GLN A 99 -9.68 -11.52 7.07
CA GLN A 99 -8.43 -12.16 7.53
C GLN A 99 -8.11 -11.84 8.99
N SER A 100 -8.35 -10.60 9.44
CA SER A 100 -8.14 -10.19 10.83
C SER A 100 -9.05 -10.97 11.79
N VAL A 101 -10.33 -11.16 11.42
CA VAL A 101 -11.26 -11.98 12.22
C VAL A 101 -10.81 -13.44 12.28
N ILE A 102 -10.42 -14.03 11.15
CA ILE A 102 -9.98 -15.44 11.11
C ILE A 102 -8.71 -15.63 11.95
N GLY A 103 -7.68 -14.82 11.73
CA GLY A 103 -6.43 -14.95 12.49
C GLY A 103 -6.63 -14.62 13.97
N GLY A 104 -7.52 -13.69 14.30
CA GLY A 104 -7.86 -13.36 15.69
C GLY A 104 -8.56 -14.52 16.38
N ALA A 105 -9.48 -15.19 15.69
CA ALA A 105 -10.14 -16.40 16.18
C ALA A 105 -9.14 -17.56 16.37
N ASP A 106 -8.17 -17.73 15.46
CA ASP A 106 -7.11 -18.74 15.60
C ASP A 106 -6.25 -18.50 16.86
N VAL A 107 -5.81 -17.26 17.07
CA VAL A 107 -5.03 -16.89 18.27
C VAL A 107 -5.85 -17.06 19.55
N ALA A 108 -7.12 -16.65 19.55
CA ALA A 108 -8.01 -16.82 20.70
C ALA A 108 -8.20 -18.31 21.05
N LEU A 109 -8.40 -19.16 20.04
CA LEU A 109 -8.55 -20.59 20.25
C LEU A 109 -7.26 -21.22 20.81
N ARG A 110 -6.08 -20.79 20.34
CA ARG A 110 -4.79 -21.26 20.85
C ARG A 110 -4.53 -20.79 22.29
N ALA A 111 -4.93 -19.58 22.65
CA ALA A 111 -4.77 -19.03 23.99
C ALA A 111 -5.65 -19.75 25.03
N VAL A 112 -6.82 -20.24 24.62
CA VAL A 112 -7.75 -20.99 25.50
C VAL A 112 -7.32 -22.47 25.66
N ARG A 113 -6.50 -23.01 24.76
CA ARG A 113 -6.00 -24.38 24.88
C ARG A 113 -5.01 -24.51 26.05
N ARG A 114 -5.21 -25.55 26.86
CA ARG A 114 -4.40 -25.84 28.06
C ARG A 114 -2.91 -26.03 27.79
N ARG A 115 -2.55 -26.45 26.57
CA ARG A 115 -1.18 -26.41 26.06
C ARG A 115 -1.17 -25.42 24.90
N VAL A 116 -0.45 -24.31 25.08
CA VAL A 116 -0.24 -23.31 24.05
C VAL A 116 0.62 -23.94 22.96
N ASP A 117 0.02 -24.15 21.80
CA ASP A 117 0.65 -24.74 20.61
C ASP A 117 1.12 -23.61 19.68
N VAL A 118 2.35 -23.17 19.94
CA VAL A 118 3.04 -22.09 19.23
C VAL A 118 4.36 -22.66 18.73
N ASP A 119 4.57 -22.56 17.43
CA ASP A 119 5.77 -23.01 16.73
C ASP A 119 6.37 -21.80 16.00
N PRO A 120 7.12 -20.95 16.72
CA PRO A 120 7.52 -19.65 16.20
C PRO A 120 8.49 -19.82 15.04
N VAL A 121 8.18 -19.20 13.91
CA VAL A 121 8.99 -19.25 12.69
C VAL A 121 9.42 -17.85 12.26
N ILE A 122 10.66 -17.73 11.79
CA ILE A 122 11.22 -16.53 11.16
C ILE A 122 11.36 -16.81 9.68
N GLU A 123 10.60 -16.10 8.85
CA GLU A 123 10.64 -16.26 7.39
C GLU A 123 11.03 -14.92 6.73
N ARG A 124 11.97 -14.97 5.79
CA ARG A 124 12.39 -13.80 4.99
C ARG A 124 11.59 -13.77 3.70
N ALA A 125 10.92 -12.65 3.42
CA ALA A 125 10.14 -12.48 2.21
C ALA A 125 10.54 -11.23 1.43
N PRO A 126 10.52 -11.25 0.09
CA PRO A 126 10.92 -10.10 -0.73
C PRO A 126 9.85 -9.00 -0.76
N PHE A 127 10.28 -7.77 -1.00
CA PHE A 127 9.37 -6.68 -1.39
C PHE A 127 9.06 -6.75 -2.90
N LEU A 128 7.77 -6.78 -3.22
CA LEU A 128 7.25 -6.61 -4.58
C LEU A 128 6.86 -5.15 -4.87
N LEU A 129 6.61 -4.36 -3.82
CA LEU A 129 6.21 -2.96 -3.95
C LEU A 129 7.42 -2.02 -3.91
N PRO A 130 7.46 -0.98 -4.76
CA PRO A 130 8.49 0.05 -4.69
C PRO A 130 8.40 0.83 -3.37
N GLN A 131 9.50 1.50 -2.99
CA GLN A 131 9.54 2.31 -1.78
C GLN A 131 8.48 3.43 -1.84
N GLY A 132 7.66 3.57 -0.79
CA GLY A 132 6.62 4.59 -0.70
C GLY A 132 5.43 4.19 0.18
N HIS A 133 4.33 4.96 0.08
CA HIS A 133 3.13 4.81 0.91
C HIS A 133 2.46 3.43 0.78
N ALA A 134 2.46 2.83 -0.43
CA ALA A 134 1.92 1.49 -0.65
C ALA A 134 2.68 0.44 0.17
N ARG A 135 4.02 0.50 0.14
CA ARG A 135 4.86 -0.39 0.96
C ARG A 135 4.66 -0.17 2.46
N GLN A 136 4.60 1.09 2.90
CA GLN A 136 4.34 1.42 4.31
C GLN A 136 2.98 0.90 4.78
N LEU A 137 1.94 1.02 3.95
CA LEU A 137 0.63 0.46 4.26
C LEU A 137 0.68 -1.06 4.33
N ALA A 138 1.36 -1.73 3.40
CA ALA A 138 1.53 -3.18 3.46
C ALA A 138 2.22 -3.62 4.76
N LEU A 139 3.29 -2.94 5.18
CA LEU A 139 3.97 -3.20 6.46
C LEU A 139 3.05 -2.98 7.66
N LEU A 140 2.29 -1.88 7.67
CA LEU A 140 1.35 -1.57 8.73
C LEU A 140 0.22 -2.60 8.82
N LEU A 141 -0.37 -2.97 7.68
CA LEU A 141 -1.41 -3.99 7.61
C LEU A 141 -0.87 -5.37 8.00
N MET A 142 0.38 -5.69 7.67
CA MET A 142 1.02 -6.93 8.10
C MET A 142 1.12 -7.02 9.62
N ASN A 143 1.50 -5.93 10.28
CA ASN A 143 1.54 -5.85 11.75
C ASN A 143 0.16 -5.87 12.42
N LEU A 144 -0.90 -5.51 11.68
CA LEU A 144 -2.28 -5.59 12.15
C LEU A 144 -2.91 -6.97 11.88
N MET A 145 -2.29 -7.84 11.07
CA MET A 145 -2.77 -9.20 10.89
C MET A 145 -2.35 -10.06 12.09
N PRO A 146 -3.31 -10.63 12.84
CA PRO A 146 -3.01 -11.47 13.98
C PRO A 146 -2.25 -12.73 13.54
N GLY A 147 -1.16 -13.05 14.25
CA GLY A 147 -0.33 -14.21 13.98
C GLY A 147 0.96 -13.95 13.18
N SER A 148 1.21 -12.69 12.78
CA SER A 148 2.45 -12.28 12.13
C SER A 148 2.90 -10.89 12.55
N MET A 149 4.21 -10.66 12.65
CA MET A 149 4.81 -9.36 12.96
C MET A 149 6.03 -9.13 12.07
N VAL A 150 6.14 -7.92 11.52
CA VAL A 150 7.35 -7.44 10.86
C VAL A 150 8.34 -6.98 11.93
N GLN A 151 9.54 -7.57 11.94
CA GLN A 151 10.59 -7.15 12.87
C GLN A 151 11.63 -6.24 12.23
N GLN A 152 12.12 -6.62 11.05
CA GLN A 152 13.20 -5.89 10.41
C GLN A 152 12.98 -5.80 8.90
N VAL A 153 13.22 -4.60 8.38
CA VAL A 153 13.40 -4.36 6.96
C VAL A 153 14.89 -4.39 6.70
N ILE A 154 15.38 -5.44 6.06
CA ILE A 154 16.78 -5.59 5.71
C ILE A 154 16.99 -4.92 4.36
N GLY A 155 17.36 -3.64 4.42
CA GLY A 155 18.14 -3.00 3.36
C GLY A 155 19.61 -3.21 3.69
N GLN A 156 20.37 -3.81 2.79
CA GLN A 156 21.77 -4.17 3.06
C GLN A 156 22.63 -2.90 3.26
N ALA A 157 22.82 -2.52 4.53
CA ALA A 157 23.87 -1.65 5.02
C ALA A 157 24.44 -2.24 6.33
N ALA A 158 24.70 -3.55 6.30
CA ALA A 158 25.43 -4.26 7.35
C ALA A 158 26.31 -5.35 6.69
N THR A 159 27.22 -4.91 5.83
CA THR A 159 28.55 -5.54 5.72
C THR A 159 29.53 -4.63 6.43
N ASP A 160 29.23 -4.31 7.68
CA ASP A 160 30.21 -3.78 8.62
C ASP A 160 30.36 -4.85 9.69
N ASP A 161 31.13 -5.89 9.35
CA ASP A 161 32.01 -6.55 10.31
C ASP A 161 33.13 -7.29 9.58
N GLU A 162 34.27 -6.61 9.51
CA GLU A 162 35.50 -7.11 10.13
C GLU A 162 35.90 -8.55 9.76
N SER A 163 36.47 -8.69 8.56
CA SER A 163 37.53 -9.66 8.33
C SER A 163 38.59 -8.96 7.50
N GLY A 164 39.64 -8.52 8.18
CA GLY A 164 40.81 -7.97 7.52
C GLY A 164 41.38 -8.98 6.55
N ASP A 165 41.43 -8.64 5.27
CA ASP A 165 42.66 -8.75 4.50
C ASP A 165 42.58 -8.00 3.18
N ALA A 166 43.70 -7.38 2.84
CA ALA A 166 43.87 -6.53 1.68
C ALA A 166 43.92 -7.34 0.37
N ARG A 167 43.17 -6.89 -0.65
CA ARG A 167 43.65 -6.57 -2.01
C ARG A 167 42.50 -6.60 -3.03
N GLY A 168 42.30 -5.45 -3.67
CA GLY A 168 42.01 -5.31 -5.10
C GLY A 168 40.76 -6.01 -5.67
N SER A 169 39.79 -5.21 -6.11
CA SER A 169 39.47 -5.10 -7.54
C SER A 169 38.45 -4.00 -7.78
N ALA A 170 38.77 -3.15 -8.75
CA ALA A 170 37.89 -2.17 -9.32
C ALA A 170 36.86 -2.82 -10.26
N GLY A 171 35.67 -2.23 -10.33
CA GLY A 171 34.78 -2.34 -11.49
C GLY A 171 33.47 -3.09 -11.24
N SER A 172 32.39 -2.34 -11.01
CA SER A 172 31.13 -2.49 -11.75
C SER A 172 30.16 -1.37 -11.35
N GLN A 173 29.99 -0.37 -12.23
CA GLN A 173 28.82 0.49 -12.24
C GLN A 173 27.71 -0.23 -13.01
N GLY A 174 26.65 -0.60 -12.31
CA GLY A 174 25.38 -1.07 -12.85
C GLY A 174 24.36 -1.03 -11.72
N THR A 175 23.47 -0.04 -11.77
CA THR A 175 22.46 0.26 -10.74
C THR A 175 21.52 -0.93 -10.49
N GLN A 176 21.87 -1.78 -9.52
CA GLN A 176 20.99 -2.82 -8.98
C GLN A 176 20.72 -2.47 -7.52
N ASN A 177 19.50 -2.02 -7.23
CA ASN A 177 19.03 -1.83 -5.87
C ASN A 177 19.09 -3.20 -5.17
N PRO A 178 19.78 -3.35 -4.02
CA PRO A 178 19.86 -4.62 -3.32
C PRO A 178 18.45 -5.11 -3.00
N GLU A 179 18.24 -6.42 -3.13
CA GLU A 179 16.98 -7.12 -2.85
C GLU A 179 16.55 -6.85 -1.41
N GLU A 180 15.78 -5.78 -1.22
CA GLU A 180 15.25 -5.41 0.09
C GLU A 180 14.30 -6.53 0.52
N THR A 181 14.57 -7.12 1.68
CA THR A 181 13.76 -8.22 2.23
C THR A 181 13.19 -7.83 3.58
N VAL A 182 12.05 -8.42 3.94
CA VAL A 182 11.41 -8.25 5.23
C VAL A 182 11.49 -9.54 6.02
N GLU A 183 11.91 -9.42 7.29
CA GLU A 183 11.86 -10.53 8.25
C GLU A 183 10.50 -10.56 8.95
N LEU A 184 9.78 -11.64 8.70
CA LEU A 184 8.45 -11.91 9.24
C LEU A 184 8.57 -12.94 10.36
N HIS A 185 8.07 -12.58 11.54
CA HIS A 185 7.94 -13.49 12.65
C HIS A 185 6.49 -13.95 12.73
N SER A 186 6.25 -15.26 12.78
CA SER A 186 4.91 -15.82 12.89
C SER A 186 4.79 -16.82 14.04
N LEU A 187 3.59 -16.93 14.59
CA LEU A 187 3.27 -17.84 15.70
C LEU A 187 3.23 -19.33 15.29
N ALA A 188 3.14 -19.61 13.98
CA ALA A 188 3.14 -20.96 13.45
C ALA A 188 3.52 -21.00 11.97
N ALA A 189 4.36 -21.95 11.56
CA ALA A 189 4.67 -22.20 10.15
C ALA A 189 3.43 -22.49 9.29
N ALA A 190 2.38 -23.06 9.89
CA ALA A 190 1.10 -23.33 9.22
C ALA A 190 0.36 -22.07 8.73
N LEU A 191 0.69 -20.88 9.26
CA LEU A 191 0.08 -19.60 8.84
C LEU A 191 0.67 -19.08 7.51
N ARG A 192 1.74 -19.70 7.00
CA ARG A 192 2.36 -19.38 5.69
C ARG A 192 2.61 -17.87 5.51
N PRO A 193 3.37 -17.23 6.40
CA PRO A 193 3.47 -15.77 6.45
C PRO A 193 4.04 -15.15 5.17
N ALA A 194 4.94 -15.80 4.44
CA ALA A 194 5.40 -15.30 3.13
C ALA A 194 4.28 -15.23 2.08
N GLN A 195 3.36 -16.20 2.03
CA GLN A 195 2.23 -16.18 1.09
C GLN A 195 1.22 -15.09 1.46
N GLN A 196 0.98 -14.91 2.75
CA GLN A 196 0.10 -13.86 3.26
C GLN A 196 0.68 -12.47 2.95
N TRP A 197 1.99 -12.31 3.08
CA TRP A 197 2.73 -11.12 2.68
C TRP A 197 2.64 -10.84 1.18
N GLU A 198 2.80 -11.86 0.33
CA GLU A 198 2.67 -11.73 -1.12
C GLU A 198 1.26 -11.25 -1.54
N HIS A 199 0.21 -11.93 -1.03
CA HIS A 199 -1.17 -11.55 -1.32
C HIS A 199 -1.50 -10.12 -0.84
N LEU A 200 -0.97 -9.71 0.31
CA LEU A 200 -1.15 -8.36 0.83
C LEU A 200 -0.49 -7.33 -0.09
N GLN A 201 0.76 -7.57 -0.51
CA GLN A 201 1.47 -6.67 -1.42
C GLN A 201 0.76 -6.52 -2.77
N GLN A 202 0.25 -7.61 -3.34
CA GLN A 202 -0.52 -7.58 -4.59
C GLN A 202 -1.78 -6.73 -4.46
N ARG A 203 -2.56 -6.91 -3.37
CA ARG A 203 -3.81 -6.17 -3.14
C ARG A 203 -3.55 -4.70 -2.84
N VAL A 204 -2.53 -4.39 -2.05
CA VAL A 204 -2.11 -3.00 -1.79
C VAL A 204 -1.58 -2.36 -3.08
N GLY A 205 -0.80 -3.07 -3.88
CA GLY A 205 -0.36 -2.62 -5.20
C GLY A 205 -1.55 -2.22 -6.08
N ALA A 206 -2.54 -3.10 -6.20
CA ALA A 206 -3.76 -2.83 -6.96
C ALA A 206 -4.52 -1.59 -6.48
N ALA A 207 -4.64 -1.38 -5.15
CA ALA A 207 -5.29 -0.20 -4.56
C ALA A 207 -4.55 1.11 -4.89
N PHE A 208 -3.22 1.08 -4.99
CA PHE A 208 -2.41 2.24 -5.35
C PHE A 208 -2.12 2.35 -6.85
N GLY A 209 -2.57 1.40 -7.66
CA GLY A 209 -2.30 1.34 -9.10
C GLY A 209 -0.87 0.90 -9.47
N HIS A 210 -0.16 0.25 -8.56
CA HIS A 210 1.11 -0.41 -8.85
C HIS A 210 0.84 -1.86 -9.29
N SER A 211 1.29 -2.24 -10.47
CA SER A 211 1.40 -3.65 -10.85
C SER A 211 2.63 -4.24 -10.15
N ALA A 212 2.39 -5.02 -9.10
CA ALA A 212 3.40 -5.86 -8.47
C ALA A 212 3.78 -6.96 -9.47
N SER A 213 4.72 -6.66 -10.37
CA SER A 213 5.31 -7.69 -11.22
C SER A 213 6.40 -8.39 -10.40
N PRO A 214 6.34 -9.72 -10.23
CA PRO A 214 7.52 -10.46 -9.82
C PRO A 214 8.59 -10.20 -10.89
N ARG A 215 9.76 -9.71 -10.47
CA ARG A 215 10.96 -9.73 -11.30
C ARG A 215 11.67 -11.05 -11.08
#